data_AF-A0A1I6SA86-F1
#
_entry.id   AF-A0A1I6SA86-F1
#
_cell.length_a   1.000
_cell.length_b   1.000
_cell.length_c   1.000
_cell.angle_alpha   90.00
_cell.angle_beta   90.00
_cell.angle_gamma   90.00
#
_symmetry.space_group_name_H-M   'P 1'
#
loop_
_entity.id
_entity.type
_entity.pdbx_description
1 polymer ?
#
loop_
_entity_poly.entity_id
_entity_poly.type
_entity_poly.pdbx_seq_one_letter_code
_entity_poly.pdbx_strand_id
1 'polypeptide(L)'
;MLKAIALGKIGDDGTVLKATPGISISTSISPGNIFNGGDIGYTVTLPPGLVDDDDYVVQLTAENYGEDGPDYVITSIASRNQSANGFEVIIWADRIQTMMNPGYSIKPVRSNWHFVIYDIKNGAKKS
;
A
#
# COMPACT_ATOMS: atom_id res chain seq x y z
N MET A 1 17.32 11.58 -12.56
CA MET A 1 16.29 11.67 -11.50
C MET A 1 15.13 10.78 -11.94
N LEU A 2 14.66 9.87 -11.08
CA LEU A 2 13.51 9.02 -11.39
C LEU A 2 12.26 9.90 -11.58
N LYS A 3 11.51 9.70 -12.67
CA LYS A 3 10.31 10.47 -12.98
C LYS A 3 9.08 9.72 -12.46
N ALA A 4 8.25 10.40 -11.68
CA ALA A 4 6.94 9.86 -11.31
C ALA A 4 6.05 9.77 -12.55
N ILE A 5 5.47 8.58 -12.77
CA ILE A 5 4.60 8.29 -13.92
C ILE A 5 3.15 8.08 -13.52
N ALA A 6 2.91 7.69 -12.26
CA ALA A 6 1.57 7.53 -11.73
C ALA A 6 1.47 7.81 -10.24
N LEU A 7 0.26 8.08 -9.76
CA LEU A 7 -0.05 8.22 -8.34
C LEU A 7 -1.45 7.71 -8.01
N GLY A 8 -1.66 7.44 -6.73
CA GLY A 8 -2.98 7.23 -6.16
C GLY A 8 -3.06 7.69 -4.71
N LYS A 9 -4.24 8.20 -4.34
CA LYS A 9 -4.71 8.49 -2.98
C LYS A 9 -5.97 7.67 -2.76
N ILE A 10 -5.91 6.74 -1.83
CA ILE A 10 -6.93 5.73 -1.59
C ILE A 10 -7.45 5.89 -0.16
N GLY A 11 -8.77 5.86 -0.02
CA GLY A 11 -9.45 5.84 1.27
C GLY A 11 -9.20 4.53 2.01
N ASP A 12 -9.40 4.56 3.31
CA ASP A 12 -9.27 3.40 4.20
C ASP A 12 -10.20 2.22 3.82
N ASP A 13 -11.30 2.51 3.13
CA ASP A 13 -12.26 1.57 2.56
C ASP A 13 -11.92 1.08 1.14
N GLY A 14 -10.82 1.57 0.55
CA GLY A 14 -10.42 1.26 -0.82
C GLY A 14 -10.98 2.21 -1.87
N THR A 15 -11.77 3.22 -1.49
CA THR A 15 -12.29 4.23 -2.41
C THR A 15 -11.15 5.04 -3.03
N VAL A 16 -11.16 5.19 -4.35
CA VAL A 16 -10.19 6.04 -5.05
C VAL A 16 -10.55 7.52 -4.84
N LEU A 17 -9.78 8.22 -4.02
CA LEU A 17 -9.97 9.66 -3.77
C LEU A 17 -9.31 10.50 -4.87
N LYS A 18 -8.17 10.04 -5.40
CA LYS A 18 -7.47 10.63 -6.56
C LYS A 18 -6.53 9.60 -7.16
N ALA A 19 -6.51 9.41 -8.47
CA ALA A 19 -5.51 8.55 -9.12
C ALA A 19 -5.20 9.00 -10.55
N THR A 20 -4.07 8.55 -11.08
CA THR A 20 -3.81 8.59 -12.52
C THR A 20 -4.93 7.86 -13.27
N PRO A 21 -5.45 8.41 -14.39
CA PRO A 21 -6.53 7.78 -15.15
C PRO A 21 -6.24 6.32 -15.51
N GLY A 22 -7.25 5.46 -15.38
CA GLY A 22 -7.17 4.04 -15.71
C GLY A 22 -6.67 3.13 -14.59
N ILE A 23 -6.15 3.68 -13.49
CA ILE A 23 -5.87 2.92 -12.28
C ILE A 23 -7.19 2.53 -11.60
N SER A 24 -7.29 1.28 -11.16
CA SER A 24 -8.39 0.82 -10.32
C SER A 24 -7.88 0.13 -9.05
N ILE A 25 -8.70 0.17 -8.01
CA ILE A 25 -8.43 -0.46 -6.71
C ILE A 25 -9.56 -1.42 -6.41
N SER A 26 -9.22 -2.63 -5.98
CA SER A 26 -10.17 -3.55 -5.37
C SER A 26 -9.69 -3.93 -3.98
N THR A 27 -10.63 -4.05 -3.03
CA THR A 27 -10.36 -4.60 -1.71
C THR A 27 -10.55 -6.10 -1.79
N SER A 28 -9.47 -6.87 -1.72
CA SER A 28 -9.54 -8.31 -2.05
C SER A 28 -8.70 -9.19 -1.15
N ILE A 29 -8.66 -8.93 0.17
CA ILE A 29 -8.11 -9.93 1.09
C ILE A 29 -9.12 -10.31 2.17
N SER A 30 -9.37 -11.62 2.27
CA SER A 30 -10.15 -12.32 3.30
C SER A 30 -9.53 -13.72 3.45
N PRO A 31 -9.70 -14.37 4.61
CA PRO A 31 -8.70 -14.60 5.65
C PRO A 31 -7.87 -15.88 5.44
N GLY A 32 -6.57 -15.80 5.74
CA GLY A 32 -5.70 -16.98 5.73
C GLY A 32 -4.28 -16.67 6.16
N ASN A 33 -4.14 -16.19 7.40
CA ASN A 33 -2.89 -15.94 8.15
C ASN A 33 -2.03 -14.75 7.74
N ILE A 34 -1.83 -13.84 8.69
CA ILE A 34 -0.53 -13.94 9.37
C ILE A 34 -0.63 -14.92 10.55
N PHE A 35 -1.66 -14.87 11.46
CA PHE A 35 -2.01 -16.02 12.34
C PHE A 35 -3.43 -16.10 12.99
N ASN A 36 -4.37 -15.12 12.85
CA ASN A 36 -5.82 -15.25 13.21
C ASN A 36 -6.63 -13.94 13.06
N GLY A 37 -6.71 -13.42 11.83
CA GLY A 37 -7.45 -12.20 11.50
C GLY A 37 -6.95 -11.71 10.15
N GLY A 38 -7.76 -11.89 9.10
CA GLY A 38 -7.32 -11.82 7.70
C GLY A 38 -6.70 -10.48 7.31
N ASP A 39 -5.73 -10.48 6.39
CA ASP A 39 -5.13 -9.25 5.90
C ASP A 39 -6.24 -8.33 5.36
N ILE A 40 -6.11 -7.04 5.61
CA ILE A 40 -6.78 -6.03 4.80
C ILE A 40 -5.77 -5.68 3.72
N GLY A 41 -6.14 -5.94 2.48
CA GLY A 41 -5.32 -5.47 1.38
C GLY A 41 -6.10 -5.07 0.16
N TYR A 42 -5.36 -4.35 -0.65
CA TYR A 42 -5.82 -3.67 -1.83
C TYR A 42 -5.05 -4.22 -3.01
N THR A 43 -5.76 -4.52 -4.10
CA THR A 43 -5.13 -4.79 -5.38
C THR A 43 -5.18 -3.52 -6.21
N VAL A 44 -4.02 -3.03 -6.61
CA VAL A 44 -3.86 -1.92 -7.55
C VAL A 44 -3.74 -2.50 -8.95
N THR A 45 -4.68 -2.18 -9.82
CA THR A 45 -4.60 -2.53 -11.24
C THR A 45 -4.10 -1.32 -12.02
N LEU A 46 -3.07 -1.53 -12.84
CA LEU A 46 -2.52 -0.50 -13.72
C LEU A 46 -3.16 -0.59 -15.11
N PRO A 47 -3.39 0.55 -15.79
CA PRO A 47 -3.81 0.54 -17.18
C PRO A 47 -2.67 -0.01 -18.07
N PRO A 48 -3.00 -0.72 -19.17
CA PRO A 48 -2.01 -1.22 -20.10
C PRO A 48 -1.08 -0.12 -20.62
N GLY A 49 0.23 -0.41 -20.66
CA GLY A 49 1.25 0.52 -21.16
C GLY A 49 1.62 1.65 -20.20
N LEU A 50 1.13 1.65 -18.96
CA LEU A 50 1.63 2.57 -17.92
C LEU A 50 3.08 2.24 -17.53
N VAL A 51 3.38 0.95 -17.42
CA VAL A 51 4.71 0.38 -17.22
C VAL A 51 4.90 -0.75 -18.23
N ASP A 52 6.14 -0.94 -18.71
CA ASP A 52 6.46 -1.94 -19.73
C ASP A 52 6.80 -3.31 -19.14
N ASP A 53 7.19 -3.36 -17.86
CA ASP A 53 7.55 -4.56 -17.12
C ASP A 53 7.41 -4.34 -15.60
N ASP A 54 7.99 -5.25 -14.83
CA ASP A 54 7.93 -5.28 -13.38
C ASP A 54 9.03 -4.40 -12.74
N ASP A 55 9.92 -3.78 -13.52
CA ASP A 55 11.07 -2.98 -13.07
C ASP A 55 10.68 -1.51 -12.80
N TYR A 56 9.63 -1.30 -12.02
CA TYR A 56 9.24 0.01 -11.51
C TYR A 56 9.34 0.07 -9.99
N VAL A 57 9.47 1.28 -9.46
CA VAL A 57 9.46 1.51 -8.00
C VAL A 57 8.07 1.97 -7.60
N VAL A 58 7.50 1.31 -6.59
CA VAL A 58 6.32 1.81 -5.87
C VAL A 58 6.77 2.41 -4.56
N GLN A 59 6.55 3.70 -4.38
CA GLN A 59 6.65 4.35 -3.08
C GLN A 59 5.28 4.36 -2.42
N LEU A 60 5.19 3.82 -1.20
CA LEU A 60 3.95 3.72 -0.42
C LEU A 60 4.02 4.58 0.83
N THR A 61 2.88 5.15 1.21
CA THR A 61 2.70 5.83 2.51
C THR A 61 1.30 5.54 3.03
N ALA A 62 1.17 5.31 4.33
CA ALA A 62 -0.12 5.21 5.02
C ALA A 62 -0.17 6.24 6.16
N GLU A 63 -1.36 6.74 6.46
CA GLU A 63 -1.58 7.54 7.66
C GLU A 63 -1.44 6.65 8.92
N ASN A 64 -1.01 7.23 10.04
CA ASN A 64 -1.02 6.51 11.32
C ASN A 64 -2.44 6.08 11.67
N TYR A 65 -2.58 4.87 12.19
CA TYR A 65 -3.87 4.32 12.57
C TYR A 65 -4.23 4.80 13.98
N GLY A 66 -5.42 5.37 14.17
CA GLY A 66 -5.92 5.74 15.48
C GLY A 66 -7.41 5.44 15.58
N GLU A 67 -7.83 4.88 16.71
CA GLU A 67 -9.22 4.96 17.16
C GLU A 67 -9.37 6.32 17.86
N ASP A 68 -10.52 7.01 17.72
CA ASP A 68 -10.74 8.39 18.17
C ASP A 68 -9.98 8.79 19.45
N GLY A 69 -8.98 9.69 19.36
CA GLY A 69 -8.17 10.14 20.49
C GLY A 69 -6.69 10.42 20.15
N PRO A 70 -5.83 10.72 21.14
CA PRO A 70 -4.40 11.00 20.93
C PRO A 70 -3.55 9.73 20.66
N ASP A 71 -4.15 8.55 20.74
CA ASP A 71 -3.47 7.25 20.68
C ASP A 71 -3.31 6.78 19.23
N TYR A 72 -2.45 7.47 18.49
CA TYR A 72 -2.04 7.03 17.16
C TYR A 72 -0.98 5.94 17.24
N VAL A 73 -1.16 4.93 16.40
CA VAL A 73 -0.31 3.77 16.26
C VAL A 73 0.44 3.88 14.93
N ILE A 74 1.73 3.49 14.95
CA ILE A 74 2.52 3.47 13.72
C ILE A 74 1.93 2.43 12.78
N THR A 75 1.52 2.90 11.60
CA THR A 75 1.07 2.06 10.50
C THR A 75 2.28 1.62 9.69
N SER A 76 2.38 0.31 9.46
CA SER A 76 3.27 -0.27 8.49
C SER A 76 2.49 -0.60 7.22
N ILE A 77 3.14 -0.38 6.07
CA ILE A 77 2.57 -0.60 4.74
C ILE A 77 3.62 -1.29 3.87
N ALA A 78 3.19 -2.25 3.05
CA ALA A 78 4.06 -2.89 2.06
C ALA A 78 3.31 -3.22 0.79
N SER A 79 4.07 -3.29 -0.31
CA SER A 79 3.62 -3.92 -1.56
C SER A 79 4.05 -5.38 -1.63
N ARG A 80 3.29 -6.19 -2.37
CA ARG A 80 3.70 -7.52 -2.83
C ARG A 80 3.11 -7.81 -4.21
N ASN A 81 3.53 -8.92 -4.83
CA ASN A 81 3.00 -9.39 -6.12
C ASN A 81 3.02 -8.31 -7.22
N GLN A 82 4.13 -7.55 -7.29
CA GLN A 82 4.32 -6.51 -8.29
C GLN A 82 4.44 -7.12 -9.69
N SER A 83 3.73 -6.55 -10.65
CA SER A 83 3.78 -6.90 -12.06
C SER A 83 3.45 -5.69 -12.95
N ALA A 84 3.64 -5.80 -14.26
CA ALA A 84 3.21 -4.79 -15.23
C ALA A 84 1.70 -4.47 -15.19
N ASN A 85 0.88 -5.37 -14.63
CA ASN A 85 -0.56 -5.20 -14.50
C ASN A 85 -0.99 -4.56 -13.17
N GLY A 86 -0.10 -4.46 -12.18
CA GLY A 86 -0.54 -4.15 -10.82
C GLY A 86 0.38 -4.62 -9.71
N PHE A 87 -0.03 -4.31 -8.49
CA PHE A 87 0.59 -4.78 -7.25
C PHE A 87 -0.45 -4.86 -6.14
N GLU A 88 -0.18 -5.66 -5.14
CA GLU A 88 -0.99 -5.74 -3.91
C GLU A 88 -0.38 -4.85 -2.82
N VAL A 89 -1.24 -4.33 -1.95
CA VAL A 89 -0.87 -3.51 -0.79
C VAL A 89 -1.48 -4.09 0.47
N ILE A 90 -0.69 -4.19 1.54
CA ILE A 90 -1.12 -4.63 2.86
C ILE A 90 -0.79 -3.54 3.88
N ILE A 91 -1.69 -3.32 4.83
CA ILE A 91 -1.56 -2.34 5.89
C ILE A 91 -1.79 -3.00 7.26
N TRP A 92 -0.85 -2.81 8.18
CA TRP A 92 -0.94 -3.30 9.56
C TRP A 92 -0.50 -2.22 10.54
N ALA A 93 -1.04 -2.25 11.75
CA ALA A 93 -0.59 -1.39 12.84
C ALA A 93 0.10 -2.23 13.91
N ASP A 94 1.22 -1.71 14.42
CA ASP A 94 1.88 -2.24 15.61
C ASP A 94 1.65 -1.27 16.76
N ARG A 95 0.79 -1.61 17.73
CA ARG A 95 0.72 -0.77 18.94
C ARG A 95 2.07 -0.95 19.64
N ILE A 96 2.75 0.17 19.87
CA ILE A 96 3.99 0.27 20.66
C ILE A 96 3.69 -0.13 22.12
N GLN A 97 3.49 -1.41 22.36
CA GLN A 97 3.37 -2.09 23.64
C GLN A 97 3.92 -3.53 23.55
N THR A 98 4.52 -3.88 22.41
CA THR A 98 5.10 -5.20 22.10
C THR A 98 6.25 -5.60 23.02
N MET A 99 6.92 -4.66 23.71
CA MET A 99 7.96 -5.00 24.68
C MET A 99 7.45 -5.30 26.10
N MET A 100 6.18 -5.02 26.41
CA MET A 100 5.65 -5.15 27.78
C MET A 100 4.44 -6.09 27.93
N ASN A 101 3.86 -6.59 26.83
CA ASN A 101 2.67 -7.45 26.91
C ASN A 101 2.80 -8.72 26.04
N PRO A 102 3.00 -9.91 26.64
CA PRO A 102 3.16 -11.19 25.91
C PRO A 102 1.88 -11.73 25.23
N GLY A 103 0.90 -10.88 24.95
CA GLY A 103 -0.32 -11.20 24.20
C GLY A 103 -0.55 -10.29 22.99
N TYR A 104 0.45 -9.48 22.60
CA TYR A 104 0.31 -8.56 21.48
C TYR A 104 0.31 -9.27 20.13
N SER A 105 -0.71 -9.00 19.31
CA SER A 105 -0.79 -9.45 17.92
C SER A 105 -0.76 -8.27 16.96
N ILE A 106 -0.03 -8.43 15.85
CA ILE A 106 -0.11 -7.53 14.70
C ILE A 106 -1.55 -7.62 14.19
N LYS A 107 -2.21 -6.46 14.07
CA LYS A 107 -3.58 -6.39 13.55
C LYS A 107 -3.60 -5.74 12.17
N PRO A 108 -4.27 -6.34 11.20
CA PRO A 108 -4.67 -5.67 9.98
C PRO A 108 -5.49 -4.42 10.33
N VAL A 109 -5.20 -3.30 9.67
CA VAL A 109 -5.92 -2.05 9.89
C VAL A 109 -6.30 -1.40 8.57
N ARG A 110 -7.35 -0.58 8.61
CA ARG A 110 -7.70 0.34 7.54
C ARG A 110 -7.04 1.68 7.83
N SER A 111 -6.41 2.26 6.83
CA SER A 111 -5.87 3.63 6.91
C SER A 111 -5.90 4.22 5.51
N ASN A 112 -6.07 5.55 5.41
CA ASN A 112 -5.86 6.22 4.14
C ASN A 112 -4.42 6.03 3.71
N TRP A 113 -4.21 5.81 2.43
CA TRP A 113 -2.87 5.54 1.91
C TRP A 113 -2.68 6.13 0.52
N HIS A 114 -1.41 6.25 0.16
CA HIS A 114 -1.00 6.80 -1.12
C HIS A 114 0.10 5.94 -1.73
N PHE A 115 0.18 5.98 -3.06
CA PHE A 115 1.29 5.44 -3.79
C PHE A 115 1.77 6.39 -4.89
N VAL A 116 3.05 6.28 -5.23
CA VAL A 116 3.64 6.90 -6.41
C VAL A 116 4.46 5.84 -7.14
N ILE A 117 4.29 5.78 -8.46
CA ILE A 117 5.05 4.86 -9.33
C ILE A 117 6.13 5.65 -10.06
N TYR A 118 7.36 5.13 -10.02
CA TYR A 118 8.49 5.64 -10.76
C TYR A 118 8.98 4.60 -11.77
N ASP A 119 9.18 5.03 -13.00
CA ASP A 119 9.79 4.22 -14.04
C ASP A 119 11.32 4.30 -13.94
N ILE A 120 11.95 3.14 -13.74
CA ILE A 120 13.40 3.01 -13.61
C ILE A 120 14.10 3.22 -14.95
N LYS A 121 13.52 2.75 -16.06
CA LYS A 121 14.12 2.81 -17.40
C LYS A 121 14.21 4.24 -17.92
N ASN A 122 13.17 5.04 -17.69
CA ASN A 122 13.17 6.44 -18.08
C ASN A 122 14.05 7.33 -17.20
N GLY A 123 14.39 6.89 -15.98
CA GLY A 123 15.32 7.58 -15.08
C GLY A 123 16.81 7.30 -15.35
N ALA A 124 17.12 6.23 -16.10
CA ALA A 124 18.47 5.73 -16.34
C ALA A 124 19.12 6.21 -17.65
N LYS A 125 18.54 7.21 -18.34
CA LYS A 125 19.27 7.91 -19.42
C LYS A 125 20.53 8.55 -18.84
N LYS A 126 21.67 7.86 -19.06
CA LYS A 126 23.01 8.25 -18.66
C LYS A 126 23.28 9.70 -19.06
N SER A 127 23.66 10.52 -18.07
CA SER A 127 24.49 11.70 -18.28
C SER A 127 25.84 11.32 -18.84
#